data_AF-A0A520IWP2-F1
#
_entry.id   AF-A0A520IWP2-F1
#
_cell.length_a   1.000
_cell.length_b   1.000
_cell.length_c   1.000
_cell.angle_alpha   90.00
_cell.angle_beta   90.00
_cell.angle_gamma   90.00
#
_symmetry.space_group_name_H-M   'P 1'
#
loop_
_entity.id
_entity.type
_entity.pdbx_description
1 polymer ?
#
loop_
_entity_poly.entity_id
_entity_poly.type
_entity_poly.pdbx_seq_one_letter_code
_entity_poly.pdbx_strand_id
1 'polypeptide(L)'
;METMELLGYRKFFRSGEPGTKLSYAIKVGKDDIQRLCCLMLTYCKKGFTPSVDDIIRIWFQYIGKSYLESPAYGFIAEEYDRIARTAGHHRFYLLCEEALLNLYTWATENPEIPESIDQKDGSFMVPLFMLCLLFNEDVLANYDKGLQSAQQHPDRVLMRMILAQRFPQNDLVDIDYGKLVYTQTYKLMELLNFLEATPKYQPLFQHFLEDFQCGNKEDFFKALGGAVIMPLNPNKTGINSLVLNELKEPEETVAFLGKLVFDPGDVSLGADDYKVLRDRPLQKAGNEYRVVFDLFLIKKLYNGIIFKLSDYVNKNKQLLKGPFFGEVGGYNK
;
A
#
# COMPACT_ATOMS: atom_id res chain seq x y z
N MET A 1 4.28 31.04 -4.95
CA MET A 1 3.76 29.68 -5.19
C MET A 1 4.49 28.78 -4.23
N GLU A 2 3.82 28.18 -3.26
CA GLU A 2 4.47 27.26 -2.32
C GLU A 2 4.94 26.01 -3.07
N THR A 3 6.20 25.63 -2.89
CA THR A 3 6.78 24.42 -3.47
C THR A 3 6.86 23.36 -2.40
N MET A 4 6.22 22.21 -2.64
CA MET A 4 6.31 21.01 -1.80
C MET A 4 7.45 20.14 -2.29
N GLU A 5 8.29 19.65 -1.38
CA GLU A 5 9.46 18.83 -1.71
C GLU A 5 9.61 17.63 -0.76
N LEU A 6 9.94 16.47 -1.33
CA LEU A 6 10.24 15.25 -0.57
C LEU A 6 11.59 15.38 0.13
N LEU A 7 11.66 15.00 1.40
CA LEU A 7 12.93 14.92 2.13
C LEU A 7 13.65 13.61 1.86
N GLY A 8 14.77 13.69 1.13
CA GLY A 8 15.77 12.63 1.02
C GLY A 8 16.89 12.76 2.06
N TYR A 9 17.74 11.73 2.16
CA TYR A 9 18.82 11.68 3.14
C TYR A 9 19.77 12.88 3.05
N ARG A 10 20.19 13.25 1.83
CA ARG A 10 21.18 14.32 1.61
C ARG A 10 20.68 15.69 2.03
N LYS A 11 19.37 15.89 1.94
CA LYS A 11 18.73 17.14 2.37
C LYS A 11 18.51 17.16 3.88
N PHE A 12 18.21 15.99 4.46
CA PHE A 12 17.99 15.86 5.89
C PHE A 12 19.28 16.07 6.69
N PHE A 13 20.36 15.37 6.31
CA PHE A 13 21.63 15.40 7.03
C PHE A 13 22.69 16.24 6.30
N ARG A 14 23.41 17.11 7.05
CA ARG A 14 24.38 18.07 6.50
C ARG A 14 25.70 17.48 6.01
N SER A 15 26.11 16.34 6.57
CA SER A 15 27.44 15.77 6.36
C SER A 15 27.45 14.29 6.69
N GLY A 16 28.27 13.53 5.96
CA GLY A 16 28.40 12.08 6.10
C GLY A 16 27.82 11.37 4.89
N GLU A 17 28.61 10.47 4.31
CA GLU A 17 28.07 9.48 3.39
C GLU A 17 27.13 8.58 4.19
N PRO A 18 25.89 8.35 3.71
CA PRO A 18 25.02 7.39 4.36
C PRO A 18 25.66 6.00 4.37
N GLY A 19 25.31 5.20 5.38
CA GLY A 19 25.49 3.76 5.29
C GLY A 19 24.70 3.18 4.13
N THR A 20 24.95 1.92 3.80
CA THR A 20 24.15 1.22 2.77
C THR A 20 22.76 0.89 3.32
N LYS A 21 21.75 0.78 2.44
CA LYS A 21 20.39 0.34 2.81
C LYS A 21 20.43 -0.97 3.60
N LEU A 22 21.25 -1.93 3.15
CA LEU A 22 21.44 -3.21 3.82
C LEU A 22 22.03 -3.05 5.23
N SER A 23 23.02 -2.17 5.42
CA SER A 23 23.64 -1.94 6.72
C SER A 23 22.67 -1.38 7.77
N TYR A 24 21.67 -0.62 7.34
CA TYR A 24 20.60 -0.15 8.21
C TYR A 24 19.54 -1.23 8.41
N ALA A 25 19.11 -1.90 7.36
CA ALA A 25 18.06 -2.92 7.42
C ALA A 25 18.42 -4.11 8.32
N ILE A 26 19.67 -4.58 8.30
CA ILE A 26 20.17 -5.65 9.19
C ILE A 26 20.08 -5.26 10.68
N LYS A 27 20.07 -3.96 11.00
CA LYS A 27 19.90 -3.47 12.38
C LYS A 27 18.44 -3.33 12.79
N VAL A 28 17.50 -3.43 11.85
CA VAL A 28 16.06 -3.26 12.09
C VAL A 28 15.35 -4.62 12.05
N GLY A 29 15.58 -5.40 10.99
CA GLY A 29 14.84 -6.63 10.71
C GLY A 29 13.59 -6.39 9.86
N LYS A 30 13.12 -7.44 9.19
CA LYS A 30 12.03 -7.34 8.20
C LYS A 30 10.69 -6.97 8.82
N ASP A 31 10.30 -7.61 9.93
CA ASP A 31 8.98 -7.39 10.54
C ASP A 31 8.79 -5.91 10.91
N ASP A 32 9.78 -5.27 11.53
CA ASP A 32 9.71 -3.85 11.90
C ASP A 32 9.72 -2.91 10.68
N ILE A 33 10.51 -3.22 9.64
CA ILE A 33 10.47 -2.45 8.39
C ILE A 33 9.07 -2.52 7.76
N GLN A 34 8.55 -3.74 7.59
CA GLN A 34 7.26 -3.99 6.95
C GLN A 34 6.12 -3.37 7.75
N ARG A 35 6.10 -3.58 9.06
CA ARG A 35 5.06 -3.06 9.95
C ARG A 35 5.05 -1.54 9.99
N LEU A 36 6.22 -0.90 10.00
CA LEU A 36 6.27 0.56 9.90
C LEU A 36 5.81 1.06 8.53
N CYS A 37 6.18 0.40 7.43
CA CYS A 37 5.70 0.78 6.10
C CYS A 37 4.17 0.72 6.03
N CYS A 38 3.56 -0.38 6.50
CA CYS A 38 2.10 -0.51 6.56
C CYS A 38 1.46 0.62 7.39
N LEU A 39 2.05 0.98 8.54
CA LEU A 39 1.58 2.09 9.36
C LEU A 39 1.68 3.43 8.60
N MET A 40 2.85 3.74 8.05
CA MET A 40 3.12 5.03 7.43
C MET A 40 2.30 5.26 6.16
N LEU A 41 2.06 4.19 5.39
CA LEU A 41 1.17 4.24 4.22
C LEU A 41 -0.27 4.65 4.58
N THR A 42 -0.74 4.40 5.81
CA THR A 42 -2.06 4.88 6.26
C THR A 42 -2.15 6.39 6.41
N TYR A 43 -1.01 7.08 6.59
CA TYR A 43 -0.92 8.54 6.69
C TYR A 43 -0.73 9.22 5.33
N CYS A 44 -0.50 8.48 4.24
CA CYS A 44 -0.42 9.01 2.88
C CYS A 44 -1.79 9.36 2.27
N LYS A 45 -2.81 9.65 3.10
CA LYS A 45 -4.17 9.95 2.65
C LYS A 45 -4.35 11.45 2.46
N LYS A 46 -4.89 11.85 1.30
CA LYS A 46 -5.19 13.25 0.98
C LYS A 46 -6.03 13.89 2.09
N GLY A 47 -5.55 15.01 2.63
CA GLY A 47 -6.22 15.75 3.70
C GLY A 47 -6.03 15.20 5.12
N PHE A 48 -5.36 14.04 5.26
CA PHE A 48 -5.08 13.40 6.54
C PHE A 48 -3.58 13.19 6.79
N THR A 49 -2.72 13.53 5.85
CA THR A 49 -1.26 13.50 6.04
C THR A 49 -0.84 14.49 7.13
N PRO A 50 -0.27 14.02 8.25
CA PRO A 50 0.22 14.88 9.32
C PRO A 50 1.39 15.77 8.87
N SER A 51 1.71 16.76 9.70
CA SER A 51 2.94 17.54 9.53
C SER A 51 4.17 16.64 9.65
N VAL A 52 5.32 17.06 9.11
CA VAL A 52 6.57 16.28 9.25
C VAL A 52 6.94 16.12 10.73
N ASP A 53 6.72 17.13 11.58
CA ASP A 53 6.92 17.04 13.02
C ASP A 53 6.09 15.92 13.65
N ASP A 54 4.81 15.85 13.29
CA ASP A 54 3.92 14.81 13.81
C ASP A 54 4.28 13.43 13.26
N ILE A 55 4.72 13.33 12.00
CA ILE A 55 5.25 12.07 11.46
C ILE A 55 6.49 11.63 12.23
N ILE A 56 7.44 12.53 12.53
CA ILE A 56 8.63 12.18 13.34
C ILE A 56 8.19 11.70 14.73
N ARG A 57 7.22 12.35 15.37
CA ARG A 57 6.67 11.89 16.66
C ARG A 57 6.04 10.51 16.58
N ILE A 58 5.18 10.28 15.57
CA ILE A 58 4.52 8.99 15.32
C ILE A 58 5.58 7.91 15.06
N TRP A 59 6.63 8.24 14.30
CA TRP A 59 7.77 7.38 14.05
C TRP A 59 8.34 6.93 15.39
N PHE A 60 8.80 7.85 16.24
CA PHE A 60 9.43 7.50 17.51
C PHE A 60 8.48 6.99 18.61
N GLN A 61 7.16 7.05 18.43
CA GLN A 61 6.15 6.41 19.29
C GLN A 61 5.80 4.98 18.90
N TYR A 62 6.29 4.49 17.75
CA TYR A 62 5.90 3.24 17.12
C TYR A 62 5.93 2.00 18.05
N ILE A 63 6.87 1.93 18.99
CA ILE A 63 6.96 0.84 19.98
C ILE A 63 5.99 0.98 21.18
N GLY A 64 5.05 1.92 21.13
CA GLY A 64 4.09 2.19 22.21
C GLY A 64 4.67 2.97 23.40
N LYS A 65 5.93 3.42 23.30
CA LYS A 65 6.58 4.31 24.28
C LYS A 65 6.41 5.77 23.86
N SER A 66 6.51 6.68 24.82
CA SER A 66 6.53 8.11 24.50
C SER A 66 7.75 8.44 23.63
N TYR A 67 7.59 9.25 22.56
CA TYR A 67 8.74 9.71 21.77
C TYR A 67 9.75 10.50 22.62
N LEU A 68 9.30 11.09 23.73
CA LEU A 68 10.15 11.82 24.68
C LEU A 68 11.16 10.91 25.39
N GLU A 69 10.88 9.61 25.45
CA GLU A 69 11.79 8.62 26.00
C GLU A 69 12.86 8.18 24.99
N SER A 70 12.71 8.53 23.71
CA SER A 70 13.70 8.21 22.69
C SER A 70 14.80 9.28 22.70
N PRO A 71 16.03 8.94 23.12
CA PRO A 71 17.14 9.89 23.07
C PRO A 71 17.47 10.33 21.63
N ALA A 72 17.05 9.55 20.63
CA ALA A 72 17.22 9.85 19.23
C ALA A 72 16.19 10.84 18.65
N TYR A 73 14.99 10.93 19.24
CA TYR A 73 13.94 11.84 18.76
C TYR A 73 14.43 13.28 18.76
N GLY A 74 15.09 13.72 19.84
CA GLY A 74 15.61 15.09 19.96
C GLY A 74 16.54 15.46 18.81
N PHE A 75 17.49 14.57 18.48
CA PHE A 75 18.41 14.78 17.37
C PHE A 75 17.71 14.89 16.02
N ILE A 76 16.75 14.00 15.71
CA ILE A 76 16.01 14.03 14.43
C ILE A 76 15.10 15.27 14.34
N ALA A 77 14.43 15.62 15.44
CA ALA A 77 13.59 16.81 15.51
C ALA A 77 14.40 18.09 15.31
N GLU A 78 15.57 18.21 15.94
CA GLU A 78 16.47 19.37 15.77
C GLU A 78 16.96 19.51 14.33
N GLU A 79 17.31 18.40 13.67
CA GLU A 79 17.70 18.43 12.25
C GLU A 79 16.55 18.87 11.35
N TYR A 80 15.32 18.44 11.61
CA TYR A 80 14.17 18.90 10.83
C TYR A 80 13.83 20.38 11.11
N ASP A 81 13.82 20.80 12.37
CA ASP A 81 13.62 22.19 12.80
C ASP A 81 14.56 23.15 12.06
N ARG A 82 15.81 22.75 11.95
CA ARG A 82 16.85 23.48 11.24
C ARG A 82 16.50 23.62 9.76
N ILE A 83 16.07 22.55 9.10
CA ILE A 83 15.65 22.58 7.69
C ILE A 83 14.47 23.54 7.54
N ALA A 84 13.43 23.38 8.36
CA ALA A 84 12.21 24.19 8.34
C ALA A 84 12.51 25.70 8.51
N ARG A 85 13.39 26.07 9.44
CA ARG A 85 13.80 27.48 9.66
C ARG A 85 14.54 28.10 8.48
N THR A 86 15.26 27.28 7.71
CA THR A 86 16.05 27.75 6.55
C THR A 86 15.29 27.70 5.21
N ALA A 87 14.05 27.21 5.22
CA ALA A 87 13.33 26.83 4.00
C ALA A 87 12.59 27.97 3.29
N GLY A 88 12.44 29.14 3.93
CA GLY A 88 11.68 30.25 3.37
C GLY A 88 10.23 29.85 3.04
N HIS A 89 9.88 29.84 1.75
CA HIS A 89 8.56 29.45 1.25
C HIS A 89 8.44 27.97 0.83
N HIS A 90 9.46 27.16 1.08
CA HIS A 90 9.42 25.73 0.78
C HIS A 90 8.75 24.96 1.91
N ARG A 91 7.83 24.07 1.53
CA ARG A 91 7.23 23.11 2.45
C ARG A 91 7.78 21.73 2.13
N PHE A 92 7.89 20.91 3.15
CA PHE A 92 8.42 19.56 3.02
C PHE A 92 7.39 18.53 3.37
N TYR A 93 7.55 17.37 2.75
CA TYR A 93 6.88 16.16 3.16
C TYR A 93 7.92 15.05 3.31
N LEU A 94 7.66 14.14 4.22
CA LEU A 94 8.57 13.04 4.55
C LEU A 94 8.10 11.70 3.98
N LEU A 95 6.78 11.51 3.94
CA LEU A 95 6.18 10.27 3.45
C LEU A 95 6.05 10.28 1.93
N CYS A 96 6.44 9.17 1.31
CA CYS A 96 6.25 8.94 -0.12
C CYS A 96 5.79 7.49 -0.32
N GLU A 97 4.64 7.31 -0.95
CA GLU A 97 4.01 6.01 -1.19
C GLU A 97 4.94 5.09 -1.98
N GLU A 98 5.57 5.60 -3.04
CA GLU A 98 6.53 4.84 -3.86
C GLU A 98 7.76 4.41 -3.04
N ALA A 99 8.32 5.31 -2.24
CA ALA A 99 9.48 4.99 -1.40
C ALA A 99 9.15 3.92 -0.34
N LEU A 100 7.99 4.04 0.31
CA LEU A 100 7.53 3.09 1.33
C LEU A 100 7.21 1.72 0.72
N LEU A 101 6.57 1.68 -0.46
CA LEU A 101 6.29 0.43 -1.18
C LEU A 101 7.59 -0.21 -1.68
N ASN A 102 8.54 0.56 -2.20
CA ASN A 102 9.85 0.07 -2.61
C ASN A 102 10.64 -0.49 -1.43
N LEU A 103 10.62 0.19 -0.28
CA LEU A 103 11.22 -0.28 0.97
C LEU A 103 10.58 -1.59 1.42
N TYR A 104 9.24 -1.66 1.42
CA TYR A 104 8.49 -2.86 1.78
C TYR A 104 8.86 -4.06 0.91
N THR A 105 8.82 -3.87 -0.42
CA THR A 105 9.15 -4.90 -1.40
C THR A 105 10.59 -5.36 -1.24
N TRP A 106 11.54 -4.42 -1.21
CA TRP A 106 12.95 -4.74 -1.09
C TRP A 106 13.26 -5.48 0.22
N ALA A 107 12.67 -5.06 1.35
CA ALA A 107 12.88 -5.73 2.63
C ALA A 107 12.32 -7.16 2.63
N THR A 108 11.19 -7.37 1.96
CA THR A 108 10.55 -8.69 1.84
C THR A 108 11.40 -9.64 0.99
N GLU A 109 11.92 -9.17 -0.14
CA GLU A 109 12.69 -9.96 -1.10
C GLU A 109 14.14 -10.20 -0.67
N ASN A 110 14.71 -9.37 0.20
CA ASN A 110 16.12 -9.43 0.53
C ASN A 110 16.40 -10.54 1.58
N PRO A 111 17.15 -11.60 1.23
CA PRO A 111 17.40 -12.73 2.12
C PRO A 111 18.43 -12.41 3.23
N GLU A 112 19.21 -11.35 3.09
CA GLU A 112 20.26 -10.98 4.04
C GLU A 112 19.72 -10.23 5.26
N ILE A 113 18.47 -9.75 5.21
CA ILE A 113 17.83 -9.06 6.33
C ILE A 113 17.24 -10.12 7.28
N PRO A 114 17.55 -10.08 8.59
CA PRO A 114 16.94 -10.99 9.56
C PRO A 114 15.43 -10.73 9.66
N GLU A 115 14.63 -11.79 9.86
CA GLU A 115 13.16 -11.68 9.97
C GLU A 115 12.73 -10.75 11.12
N SER A 116 13.34 -10.90 12.29
CA SER A 116 13.07 -10.10 13.48
C SER A 116 14.33 -9.92 14.31
N ILE A 117 14.46 -8.78 15.01
CA ILE A 117 15.53 -8.53 15.97
C ILE A 117 14.90 -8.10 17.28
N ASP A 118 15.29 -8.73 18.39
CA ASP A 118 14.78 -8.36 19.71
C ASP A 118 15.43 -7.05 20.18
N GLN A 119 14.82 -5.90 19.86
CA GLN A 119 15.28 -4.57 20.25
C GLN A 119 14.20 -3.78 20.98
N LYS A 120 13.89 -4.21 22.20
CA LYS A 120 12.88 -3.59 23.09
C LYS A 120 13.20 -2.14 23.51
N ASP A 121 14.41 -1.68 23.24
CA ASP A 121 14.87 -0.33 23.57
C ASP A 121 14.57 0.72 22.48
N GLY A 122 14.15 0.29 21.28
CA GLY A 122 13.88 1.20 20.16
C GLY A 122 15.14 1.73 19.47
N SER A 123 16.29 1.08 19.66
CA SER A 123 17.56 1.49 19.02
C SER A 123 17.53 1.41 17.48
N PHE A 124 16.69 0.55 16.91
CA PHE A 124 16.48 0.44 15.45
C PHE A 124 15.78 1.65 14.81
N MET A 125 15.14 2.54 15.58
CA MET A 125 14.29 3.60 15.04
C MET A 125 15.06 4.60 14.17
N VAL A 126 16.30 4.92 14.54
CA VAL A 126 17.18 5.80 13.74
C VAL A 126 17.65 5.11 12.46
N PRO A 127 18.22 3.88 12.50
CA PRO A 127 18.48 3.11 11.28
C PRO A 127 17.27 3.02 10.35
N LEU A 128 16.07 2.79 10.88
CA LEU A 128 14.84 2.70 10.10
C LEU A 128 14.46 4.05 9.47
N PHE A 129 14.58 5.16 10.21
CA PHE A 129 14.37 6.51 9.68
C PHE A 129 15.36 6.85 8.56
N MET A 130 16.65 6.56 8.77
CA MET A 130 17.68 6.75 7.75
C MET A 130 17.42 5.90 6.52
N LEU A 131 17.01 4.64 6.70
CA LEU A 131 16.65 3.74 5.61
C LEU A 131 15.50 4.32 4.77
N CYS A 132 14.45 4.84 5.41
CA CYS A 132 13.34 5.50 4.71
C CYS A 132 13.82 6.70 3.87
N LEU A 133 14.69 7.55 4.43
CA LEU A 133 15.25 8.69 3.71
C LEU A 133 16.11 8.28 2.50
N LEU A 134 16.75 7.11 2.53
CA LEU A 134 17.49 6.59 1.38
C LEU A 134 16.56 6.13 0.25
N PHE A 135 15.40 5.55 0.57
CA PHE A 135 14.40 5.22 -0.44
C PHE A 135 13.74 6.49 -1.02
N ASN A 136 13.53 7.52 -0.20
CA ASN A 136 13.11 8.84 -0.71
C ASN A 136 14.16 9.42 -1.67
N GLU A 137 15.44 9.26 -1.39
CA GLU A 137 16.54 9.70 -2.28
C GLU A 137 16.51 8.97 -3.63
N ASP A 138 16.20 7.66 -3.67
CA ASP A 138 16.05 6.94 -4.94
C ASP A 138 14.91 7.51 -5.80
N VAL A 139 13.76 7.81 -5.17
CA VAL A 139 12.60 8.41 -5.84
C VAL A 139 12.98 9.78 -6.41
N LEU A 140 13.64 10.62 -5.61
CA LEU A 140 14.16 11.92 -6.06
C LEU A 140 15.13 11.76 -7.25
N ALA A 141 16.06 10.80 -7.18
CA ALA A 141 16.99 10.53 -8.27
C ALA A 141 16.28 10.06 -9.55
N ASN A 142 15.19 9.28 -9.42
CA ASN A 142 14.37 8.87 -10.56
C ASN A 142 13.59 10.06 -11.15
N TYR A 143 13.09 10.98 -10.32
CA TYR A 143 12.47 12.22 -10.78
C TYR A 143 13.44 13.10 -11.56
N ASP A 144 14.67 13.26 -11.06
CA ASP A 144 15.70 14.03 -11.75
C ASP A 144 16.03 13.42 -13.11
N LYS A 145 16.13 12.10 -13.23
CA LYS A 145 16.31 11.41 -14.52
C LYS A 145 15.14 11.70 -15.47
N GLY A 146 13.90 11.62 -14.99
CA GLY A 146 12.72 11.92 -15.79
C GLY A 146 12.71 13.37 -16.27
N LEU A 147 13.09 14.32 -15.40
CA LEU A 147 13.17 15.73 -15.72
C LEU A 147 14.26 16.03 -16.74
N GLN A 148 15.45 15.46 -16.56
CA GLN A 148 16.56 15.59 -17.51
C GLN A 148 16.19 15.03 -18.88
N SER A 149 15.52 13.87 -18.93
CA SER A 149 15.01 13.31 -20.18
C SER A 149 13.99 14.23 -20.84
N ALA A 150 13.06 14.80 -20.08
CA ALA A 150 12.08 15.75 -20.62
C ALA A 150 12.72 17.02 -21.22
N GLN A 151 13.81 17.50 -20.62
CA GLN A 151 14.55 18.69 -21.07
C GLN A 151 15.38 18.45 -22.35
N GLN A 152 15.74 17.20 -22.67
CA GLN A 152 16.48 16.87 -23.89
C GLN A 152 15.63 16.97 -25.17
N HIS A 153 14.31 17.08 -25.04
CA HIS A 153 13.38 17.18 -26.16
C HIS A 153 12.79 18.61 -26.25
N PRO A 154 13.16 19.42 -27.26
CA PRO A 154 12.78 20.84 -27.31
C PRO A 154 11.29 21.07 -27.60
N ASP A 155 10.56 20.05 -28.07
CA ASP A 155 9.13 20.14 -28.29
C ASP A 155 8.35 19.89 -26.99
N ARG A 156 7.41 20.79 -26.67
CA ARG A 156 6.47 20.64 -25.56
C ARG A 156 7.16 20.32 -24.21
N VAL A 157 8.35 20.89 -23.99
CA VAL A 157 9.20 20.67 -22.79
C VAL A 157 8.37 20.77 -21.51
N LEU A 158 7.53 21.79 -21.37
CA LEU A 158 6.69 21.98 -20.19
C LEU A 158 5.71 20.81 -19.97
N MET A 159 5.05 20.32 -21.02
CA MET A 159 4.16 19.16 -20.93
C MET A 159 4.92 17.89 -20.57
N ARG A 160 6.12 17.70 -21.15
CA ARG A 160 7.00 16.57 -20.84
C ARG A 160 7.48 16.61 -19.40
N MET A 161 7.84 17.79 -18.88
CA MET A 161 8.24 17.99 -17.49
C MET A 161 7.08 17.70 -16.53
N ILE A 162 5.86 18.17 -16.83
CA ILE A 162 4.67 17.89 -16.01
C ILE A 162 4.39 16.38 -15.97
N LEU A 163 4.48 15.70 -17.12
CA LEU A 163 4.32 14.24 -17.18
C LEU A 163 5.41 13.52 -16.39
N ALA A 164 6.68 13.89 -16.59
CA ALA A 164 7.80 13.28 -15.87
C ALA A 164 7.70 13.44 -14.34
N GLN A 165 7.15 14.55 -13.85
CA GLN A 165 7.01 14.83 -12.42
C GLN A 165 5.78 14.18 -11.77
N ARG A 166 4.69 13.99 -12.51
CA ARG A 166 3.39 13.60 -11.92
C ARG A 166 2.91 12.22 -12.34
N PHE A 167 3.24 11.79 -13.55
CA PHE A 167 2.70 10.56 -14.11
C PHE A 167 3.10 9.29 -13.34
N PRO A 168 4.36 9.11 -12.89
CA PRO A 168 4.75 7.88 -12.19
C PRO A 168 4.01 7.64 -10.87
N GLN A 169 3.61 8.71 -10.17
CA GLN A 169 2.99 8.62 -8.85
C GLN A 169 1.48 8.84 -8.86
N ASN A 170 0.90 9.42 -9.92
CA ASN A 170 -0.51 9.81 -9.95
C ASN A 170 -1.50 8.66 -9.65
N ASP A 171 -1.12 7.42 -9.93
CA ASP A 171 -1.96 6.25 -9.66
C ASP A 171 -1.92 5.78 -8.19
N LEU A 172 -0.96 6.30 -7.42
CA LEU A 172 -0.74 6.03 -5.99
C LEU A 172 -1.12 7.23 -5.11
N VAL A 173 -0.94 8.45 -5.60
CA VAL A 173 -1.16 9.71 -4.87
C VAL A 173 -2.50 10.37 -5.23
N ASP A 174 -2.95 11.30 -4.40
CA ASP A 174 -4.14 12.15 -4.62
C ASP A 174 -5.49 11.41 -4.73
N ILE A 175 -5.58 10.24 -4.10
CA ILE A 175 -6.77 9.38 -4.17
C ILE A 175 -7.79 9.79 -3.11
N ASP A 176 -9.03 9.99 -3.55
CA ASP A 176 -10.18 10.12 -2.66
C ASP A 176 -10.65 8.71 -2.25
N TYR A 177 -10.14 8.24 -1.11
CA TYR A 177 -10.42 6.89 -0.59
C TYR A 177 -11.92 6.66 -0.36
N GLY A 178 -12.67 7.67 0.09
CA GLY A 178 -14.12 7.56 0.28
C GLY A 178 -14.84 7.31 -1.04
N LYS A 179 -14.53 8.10 -2.07
CA LYS A 179 -15.06 7.87 -3.43
C LYS A 179 -14.59 6.55 -4.02
N LEU A 180 -13.35 6.15 -3.78
CA LEU A 180 -12.82 4.90 -4.29
C LEU A 180 -13.56 3.70 -3.69
N VAL A 181 -13.71 3.65 -2.36
CA VAL A 181 -14.49 2.60 -1.69
C VAL A 181 -15.90 2.54 -2.25
N TYR A 182 -16.59 3.69 -2.28
CA TYR A 182 -17.95 3.77 -2.83
C TYR A 182 -18.02 3.25 -4.28
N THR A 183 -17.08 3.67 -5.13
CA THR A 183 -17.07 3.29 -6.55
C THR A 183 -16.80 1.81 -6.74
N GLN A 184 -15.85 1.22 -6.00
CA GLN A 184 -15.54 -0.20 -6.12
C GLN A 184 -16.68 -1.06 -5.58
N THR A 185 -17.30 -0.67 -4.47
CA THR A 185 -18.49 -1.34 -3.92
C THR A 185 -19.68 -1.24 -4.88
N TYR A 186 -19.93 -0.06 -5.45
CA TYR A 186 -21.00 0.13 -6.43
C TYR A 186 -20.80 -0.74 -7.68
N LYS A 187 -19.59 -0.74 -8.26
CA LYS A 187 -19.26 -1.60 -9.41
C LYS A 187 -19.45 -3.08 -9.10
N LEU A 188 -19.07 -3.52 -7.90
CA LEU A 188 -19.27 -4.89 -7.45
C LEU A 188 -20.76 -5.22 -7.34
N MET A 189 -21.57 -4.30 -6.78
CA MET A 189 -23.01 -4.49 -6.68
C MET A 189 -23.67 -4.61 -8.06
N GLU A 190 -23.31 -3.73 -9.00
CA GLU A 190 -23.82 -3.78 -10.37
C GLU A 190 -23.41 -5.06 -11.10
N LEU A 191 -22.18 -5.53 -10.89
CA LEU A 191 -21.71 -6.81 -11.43
C LEU A 191 -22.55 -7.98 -10.90
N LEU A 192 -22.77 -8.05 -9.59
CA LEU A 192 -23.55 -9.14 -8.99
C LEU A 192 -25.02 -9.07 -9.44
N ASN A 193 -25.60 -7.86 -9.52
CA ASN A 193 -26.94 -7.65 -10.08
C ASN A 193 -27.03 -8.13 -11.53
N PHE A 194 -26.01 -7.86 -12.36
CA PHE A 194 -25.96 -8.33 -13.74
C PHE A 194 -25.89 -9.86 -13.84
N LEU A 195 -25.04 -10.50 -13.04
CA LEU A 195 -24.88 -11.96 -13.03
C LEU A 195 -26.16 -12.66 -12.56
N GLU A 196 -26.86 -12.08 -11.57
CA GLU A 196 -28.13 -12.58 -11.06
C GLU A 196 -29.28 -12.34 -12.05
N ALA A 197 -29.38 -11.16 -12.66
CA ALA A 197 -30.49 -10.85 -13.56
C ALA A 197 -30.40 -11.58 -14.92
N THR A 198 -29.22 -12.05 -15.31
CA THR A 198 -28.98 -12.61 -16.66
C THR A 198 -28.96 -14.14 -16.62
N PRO A 199 -29.95 -14.85 -17.21
CA PRO A 199 -30.06 -16.31 -17.12
C PRO A 199 -28.81 -17.08 -17.58
N LYS A 200 -28.07 -16.53 -18.55
CA LYS A 200 -26.82 -17.10 -19.06
C LYS A 200 -25.71 -17.17 -17.99
N TYR A 201 -25.70 -16.25 -17.03
CA TYR A 201 -24.66 -16.11 -16.00
C TYR A 201 -25.04 -16.74 -14.66
N GLN A 202 -26.28 -17.21 -14.51
CA GLN A 202 -26.77 -17.83 -13.28
C GLN A 202 -25.91 -19.01 -12.79
N PRO A 203 -25.46 -19.96 -13.63
CA PRO A 203 -24.58 -21.04 -13.16
C PRO A 203 -23.26 -20.52 -12.57
N LEU A 204 -22.68 -19.49 -13.19
CA LEU A 204 -21.47 -18.83 -12.69
C LEU A 204 -21.72 -18.09 -11.38
N PHE A 205 -22.87 -17.40 -11.27
CA PHE A 205 -23.27 -16.68 -10.06
C PHE A 205 -23.48 -17.63 -8.86
N GLN A 206 -24.17 -18.74 -9.07
CA GLN A 206 -24.37 -19.75 -8.02
C GLN A 206 -23.05 -20.39 -7.60
N HIS A 207 -22.20 -20.75 -8.57
CA HIS A 207 -20.86 -21.26 -8.25
C HIS A 207 -20.01 -20.27 -7.45
N PHE A 208 -20.11 -18.98 -7.78
CA PHE A 208 -19.48 -17.91 -7.04
C PHE A 208 -20.00 -17.85 -5.59
N LEU A 209 -21.32 -17.82 -5.40
CA LEU A 209 -21.91 -17.78 -4.06
C LEU A 209 -21.54 -19.01 -3.23
N GLU A 210 -21.49 -20.20 -3.84
CA GLU A 210 -21.07 -21.46 -3.22
C GLU A 210 -19.59 -21.42 -2.78
N ASP A 211 -18.66 -20.94 -3.62
CA ASP A 211 -17.23 -20.84 -3.23
C ASP A 211 -16.98 -19.83 -2.11
N PHE A 212 -17.89 -18.87 -1.94
CA PHE A 212 -17.90 -17.91 -0.83
C PHE A 212 -18.86 -18.31 0.31
N GLN A 213 -19.53 -19.47 0.21
CA GLN A 213 -20.50 -20.00 1.18
C GLN A 213 -21.59 -18.99 1.58
N CYS A 214 -22.02 -18.19 0.62
CA CYS A 214 -23.08 -17.20 0.78
C CYS A 214 -24.38 -17.71 0.16
N GLY A 215 -25.51 -17.56 0.85
CA GLY A 215 -26.81 -17.98 0.30
C GLY A 215 -27.35 -17.04 -0.79
N ASN A 216 -26.90 -15.79 -0.79
CA ASN A 216 -27.33 -14.72 -1.69
C ASN A 216 -26.27 -13.59 -1.70
N LYS A 217 -26.51 -12.59 -2.55
CA LYS A 217 -25.62 -11.42 -2.64
C LYS A 217 -25.62 -10.57 -1.37
N GLU A 218 -26.72 -10.47 -0.62
CA GLU A 218 -26.76 -9.70 0.62
C GLU A 218 -25.81 -10.29 1.66
N ASP A 219 -25.77 -11.63 1.78
CA ASP A 219 -24.89 -12.35 2.69
C ASP A 219 -23.42 -12.20 2.26
N PHE A 220 -23.15 -12.20 0.95
CA PHE A 220 -21.83 -11.87 0.43
C PHE A 220 -21.39 -10.44 0.80
N PHE A 221 -22.26 -9.43 0.66
CA PHE A 221 -21.92 -8.06 1.06
C PHE A 221 -21.76 -7.88 2.57
N LYS A 222 -22.51 -8.61 3.40
CA LYS A 222 -22.29 -8.63 4.85
C LYS A 222 -20.92 -9.20 5.20
N ALA A 223 -20.54 -10.33 4.60
CA ALA A 223 -19.23 -10.95 4.79
C ALA A 223 -18.10 -10.00 4.35
N LEU A 224 -18.23 -9.39 3.16
CA LEU A 224 -17.28 -8.42 2.63
C LEU A 224 -17.15 -7.17 3.52
N GLY A 225 -18.29 -6.67 4.03
CA GLY A 225 -18.35 -5.51 4.91
C GLY A 225 -17.57 -5.72 6.21
N GLY A 226 -17.80 -6.85 6.87
CA GLY A 226 -17.10 -7.22 8.11
C GLY A 226 -15.61 -7.49 7.91
N ALA A 227 -15.25 -8.22 6.85
CA ALA A 227 -13.87 -8.66 6.63
C ALA A 227 -12.96 -7.61 5.97
N VAL A 228 -13.52 -6.67 5.19
CA VAL A 228 -12.69 -5.78 4.36
C VAL A 228 -13.04 -4.30 4.54
N ILE A 229 -14.32 -3.94 4.65
CA ILE A 229 -14.73 -2.53 4.70
C ILE A 229 -14.51 -1.90 6.08
N MET A 230 -14.77 -2.63 7.18
CA MET A 230 -14.55 -2.08 8.53
C MET A 230 -13.09 -1.71 8.84
N PRO A 231 -12.07 -2.51 8.46
CA PRO A 231 -10.66 -2.12 8.60
C PRO A 231 -10.26 -0.91 7.74
N LEU A 232 -10.92 -0.71 6.60
CA LEU A 232 -10.63 0.35 5.63
C LEU A 232 -11.23 1.72 6.02
N ASN A 233 -11.45 1.98 7.32
CA ASN A 233 -12.01 3.25 7.77
C ASN A 233 -11.09 4.41 7.33
N PRO A 234 -11.54 5.30 6.43
CA PRO A 234 -10.71 6.38 5.90
C PRO A 234 -10.29 7.39 6.98
N ASN A 235 -11.04 7.45 8.08
CA ASN A 235 -10.82 8.37 9.20
C ASN A 235 -10.00 7.73 10.34
N LYS A 236 -9.64 6.45 10.25
CA LYS A 236 -8.79 5.78 11.25
C LYS A 236 -7.34 5.84 10.79
N THR A 237 -6.48 6.36 11.65
CA THR A 237 -5.03 6.37 11.49
C THR A 237 -4.41 5.35 12.44
N GLY A 238 -3.48 4.54 11.96
CA GLY A 238 -2.90 3.41 12.70
C GLY A 238 -2.76 2.18 11.80
N ILE A 239 -2.09 1.12 12.29
CA ILE A 239 -1.97 -0.13 11.52
C ILE A 239 -3.38 -0.65 11.23
N ASN A 240 -3.71 -0.76 9.94
CA ASN A 240 -4.92 -1.43 9.50
C ASN A 240 -4.68 -2.92 9.55
N SER A 241 -5.08 -3.52 10.66
CA SER A 241 -5.02 -4.97 10.83
C SER A 241 -6.37 -5.59 11.11
N LEU A 242 -6.51 -6.78 10.56
CA LEU A 242 -7.56 -7.74 10.82
C LEU A 242 -7.01 -8.75 11.82
N VAL A 243 -7.44 -8.63 13.07
CA VAL A 243 -7.14 -9.62 14.11
C VAL A 243 -8.27 -10.63 14.10
N LEU A 244 -7.97 -11.84 13.62
CA LEU A 244 -8.96 -12.92 13.66
C LEU A 244 -9.02 -13.48 15.08
N ASN A 245 -10.24 -13.60 15.60
CA ASN A 245 -10.47 -14.36 16.81
C ASN A 245 -10.69 -15.82 16.43
N GLU A 246 -9.66 -16.66 16.59
CA GLU A 246 -9.68 -18.09 16.24
C GLU A 246 -10.83 -18.87 16.91
N LEU A 247 -11.43 -18.34 17.98
CA LEU A 247 -12.56 -18.96 18.68
C LEU A 247 -13.94 -18.51 18.18
N LYS A 248 -14.02 -17.53 17.27
CA LYS A 248 -15.28 -16.91 16.81
C LYS A 248 -15.41 -16.78 15.30
N GLU A 249 -14.29 -16.64 14.59
CA GLU A 249 -14.32 -16.44 13.14
C GLU A 249 -14.43 -17.78 12.41
N PRO A 250 -15.37 -17.94 11.46
CA PRO A 250 -15.47 -19.16 10.66
C PRO A 250 -14.15 -19.47 9.94
N GLU A 251 -13.76 -20.75 9.86
CA GLU A 251 -12.54 -21.22 9.13
C GLU A 251 -12.47 -20.67 7.68
N GLU A 252 -13.63 -20.38 7.14
CA GLU A 252 -13.95 -19.90 5.81
C GLU A 252 -13.47 -18.45 5.61
N THR A 253 -13.60 -17.62 6.64
CA THR A 253 -13.06 -16.25 6.67
C THR A 253 -11.53 -16.29 6.66
N VAL A 254 -10.94 -17.22 7.41
CA VAL A 254 -9.48 -17.45 7.42
C VAL A 254 -9.00 -17.90 6.04
N ALA A 255 -9.73 -18.82 5.40
CA ALA A 255 -9.43 -19.30 4.05
C ALA A 255 -9.58 -18.20 2.98
N PHE A 256 -10.59 -17.34 3.09
CA PHE A 256 -10.76 -16.19 2.21
C PHE A 256 -9.61 -15.19 2.35
N LEU A 257 -9.27 -14.79 3.58
CA LEU A 257 -8.16 -13.87 3.84
C LEU A 257 -6.82 -14.47 3.44
N GLY A 258 -6.63 -15.79 3.61
CA GLY A 258 -5.44 -16.51 3.15
C GLY A 258 -5.20 -16.39 1.64
N LYS A 259 -6.25 -16.28 0.82
CA LYS A 259 -6.13 -16.04 -0.64
C LYS A 259 -5.67 -14.61 -0.98
N LEU A 260 -5.71 -13.68 -0.02
CA LEU A 260 -5.32 -12.28 -0.17
C LEU A 260 -3.95 -11.97 0.45
N VAL A 261 -3.32 -12.96 1.11
CA VAL A 261 -1.99 -12.85 1.71
C VAL A 261 -0.93 -13.19 0.66
N PHE A 262 0.12 -12.38 0.55
CA PHE A 262 1.27 -12.74 -0.29
C PHE A 262 2.11 -13.85 0.37
N ASP A 263 2.65 -14.74 -0.44
CA ASP A 263 3.48 -15.84 0.04
C ASP A 263 4.93 -15.34 0.17
N PRO A 264 5.63 -15.58 1.29
CA PRO A 264 7.07 -15.33 1.39
C PRO A 264 7.91 -16.02 0.28
N GLY A 265 7.36 -17.05 -0.37
CA GLY A 265 7.93 -17.71 -1.55
C GLY A 265 7.65 -17.04 -2.90
N ASP A 266 6.89 -15.94 -2.96
CA ASP A 266 6.69 -15.16 -4.19
C ASP A 266 8.02 -14.43 -4.55
N VAL A 267 8.82 -15.05 -5.43
CA VAL A 267 10.22 -14.69 -5.74
C VAL A 267 10.42 -13.28 -6.34
N SER A 268 9.35 -12.57 -6.71
CA SER A 268 9.43 -11.17 -7.14
C SER A 268 8.08 -10.48 -6.96
N LEU A 269 8.01 -9.56 -6.01
CA LEU A 269 6.89 -8.65 -5.81
C LEU A 269 6.81 -7.58 -6.92
N GLY A 270 7.85 -7.47 -7.75
CA GLY A 270 7.90 -6.68 -8.99
C GLY A 270 7.95 -5.18 -8.72
N ALA A 271 9.15 -4.60 -8.73
CA ALA A 271 9.40 -3.19 -8.39
C ALA A 271 8.68 -2.18 -9.30
N ASP A 272 8.35 -2.55 -10.54
CA ASP A 272 7.89 -1.58 -11.55
C ASP A 272 6.37 -1.35 -11.56
N ASP A 273 5.56 -2.16 -10.87
CA ASP A 273 4.09 -1.94 -10.78
C ASP A 273 3.40 -2.59 -9.56
N TYR A 274 4.17 -3.18 -8.63
CA TYR A 274 3.66 -3.85 -7.43
C TYR A 274 2.58 -4.90 -7.72
N LYS A 275 2.67 -5.59 -8.87
CA LYS A 275 1.60 -6.47 -9.38
C LYS A 275 1.21 -7.53 -8.36
N VAL A 276 2.18 -8.14 -7.68
CA VAL A 276 1.92 -9.17 -6.67
C VAL A 276 1.28 -8.55 -5.42
N LEU A 277 1.77 -7.41 -4.93
CA LEU A 277 1.16 -6.71 -3.79
C LEU A 277 -0.26 -6.20 -4.11
N ARG A 278 -0.54 -5.81 -5.35
CA ARG A 278 -1.89 -5.46 -5.81
C ARG A 278 -2.81 -6.67 -5.86
N ASP A 279 -2.26 -7.84 -6.18
CA ASP A 279 -3.00 -9.10 -6.22
C ASP A 279 -3.27 -9.64 -4.81
N ARG A 280 -2.29 -9.52 -3.92
CA ARG A 280 -2.27 -10.07 -2.56
C ARG A 280 -1.90 -8.96 -1.56
N PRO A 281 -2.84 -8.06 -1.22
CA PRO A 281 -2.57 -6.83 -0.47
C PRO A 281 -2.45 -7.02 1.04
N LEU A 282 -2.51 -8.26 1.55
CA LEU A 282 -2.40 -8.57 2.97
C LEU A 282 -1.05 -9.23 3.29
N GLN A 283 -0.54 -8.91 4.47
CA GLN A 283 0.56 -9.62 5.10
C GLN A 283 0.03 -10.42 6.29
N LYS A 284 0.42 -11.69 6.41
CA LYS A 284 0.15 -12.46 7.63
C LYS A 284 1.33 -12.34 8.60
N ALA A 285 1.05 -11.93 9.84
CA ALA A 285 2.00 -11.87 10.94
C ALA A 285 1.39 -12.55 12.18
N GLY A 286 1.69 -13.82 12.39
CA GLY A 286 1.00 -14.63 13.40
C GLY A 286 -0.51 -14.74 13.11
N ASN A 287 -1.32 -14.24 14.05
CA ASN A 287 -2.80 -14.23 13.95
C ASN A 287 -3.36 -12.90 13.41
N GLU A 288 -2.48 -12.02 12.95
CA GLU A 288 -2.83 -10.71 12.41
C GLU A 288 -2.67 -10.70 10.90
N TYR A 289 -3.67 -10.17 10.20
CA TYR A 289 -3.62 -9.86 8.77
C TYR A 289 -3.48 -8.35 8.62
N ARG A 290 -2.29 -7.88 8.26
CA ARG A 290 -1.99 -6.45 8.09
C ARG A 290 -2.26 -6.05 6.64
N VAL A 291 -2.97 -4.95 6.44
CA VAL A 291 -3.13 -4.35 5.12
C VAL A 291 -1.84 -3.63 4.77
N VAL A 292 -1.20 -4.03 3.65
CA VAL A 292 0.06 -3.40 3.20
C VAL A 292 -0.22 -1.97 2.72
N PHE A 293 -1.21 -1.84 1.83
CA PHE A 293 -1.65 -0.54 1.35
C PHE A 293 -3.16 -0.56 1.07
N ASP A 294 -3.89 0.34 1.73
CA ASP A 294 -5.36 0.44 1.63
C ASP A 294 -5.84 0.52 0.18
N LEU A 295 -5.11 1.26 -0.67
CA LEU A 295 -5.43 1.41 -2.09
C LEU A 295 -5.52 0.07 -2.81
N PHE A 296 -4.57 -0.83 -2.56
CA PHE A 296 -4.50 -2.13 -3.21
C PHE A 296 -5.65 -3.02 -2.76
N LEU A 297 -5.95 -3.02 -1.46
CA LEU A 297 -7.09 -3.76 -0.91
C LEU A 297 -8.42 -3.27 -1.47
N ILE A 298 -8.64 -1.95 -1.56
CA ILE A 298 -9.87 -1.37 -2.11
C ILE A 298 -10.02 -1.71 -3.59
N LYS A 299 -8.96 -1.54 -4.40
CA LYS A 299 -9.00 -1.89 -5.84
C LYS A 299 -9.25 -3.40 -6.04
N LYS A 300 -8.79 -4.24 -5.12
CA LYS A 300 -8.99 -5.69 -5.17
C LYS A 300 -10.45 -6.10 -4.94
N LEU A 301 -11.27 -5.29 -4.25
CA LEU A 301 -12.69 -5.59 -4.00
C LEU A 301 -13.48 -5.93 -5.27
N TYR A 302 -13.33 -5.13 -6.33
CA TYR A 302 -14.00 -5.37 -7.61
C TYR A 302 -13.13 -6.19 -8.56
N ASN A 303 -11.89 -5.76 -8.79
CA ASN A 303 -11.01 -6.40 -9.76
C ASN A 303 -10.73 -7.87 -9.39
N GLY A 304 -10.55 -8.15 -8.10
CA GLY A 304 -10.33 -9.51 -7.62
C GLY A 304 -11.51 -10.44 -7.93
N ILE A 305 -12.74 -9.94 -7.79
CA ILE A 305 -13.96 -10.70 -8.09
C ILE A 305 -14.08 -10.93 -9.61
N ILE A 306 -13.81 -9.91 -10.42
CA ILE A 306 -13.76 -10.04 -11.88
C ILE A 306 -12.75 -11.11 -12.34
N PHE A 307 -11.53 -11.09 -11.81
CA PHE A 307 -10.52 -12.12 -12.14
C PHE A 307 -10.94 -13.51 -11.67
N LYS A 308 -11.52 -13.62 -10.48
CA LYS A 308 -11.98 -14.89 -9.92
C LYS A 308 -13.11 -15.50 -10.75
N LEU A 309 -14.07 -14.69 -11.21
CA LEU A 309 -15.12 -15.11 -12.14
C LEU A 309 -14.55 -15.57 -13.49
N SER A 310 -13.57 -14.83 -14.03
CA SER A 310 -12.84 -15.24 -15.23
C SER A 310 -12.15 -16.59 -15.05
N ASP A 311 -11.49 -16.80 -13.90
CA ASP A 311 -10.82 -18.06 -13.58
C ASP A 311 -11.79 -19.23 -13.48
N TYR A 312 -12.98 -19.03 -12.92
CA TYR A 312 -14.02 -20.06 -12.91
C TYR A 312 -14.45 -20.47 -14.31
N VAL A 313 -14.71 -19.50 -15.19
CA VAL A 313 -15.08 -19.76 -16.60
C VAL A 313 -13.93 -20.43 -17.36
N ASN A 314 -12.67 -20.13 -17.02
CA ASN A 314 -11.51 -20.76 -17.61
C ASN A 314 -11.35 -22.22 -17.17
N LYS A 315 -11.59 -22.51 -15.89
CA LYS A 315 -11.50 -23.87 -15.31
C LYS A 315 -12.71 -24.74 -15.64
N ASN A 316 -13.90 -24.16 -15.72
CA ASN A 316 -15.14 -24.86 -15.99
C ASN A 316 -15.98 -24.12 -17.05
N LYS A 317 -15.84 -24.56 -18.30
CA LYS A 317 -16.58 -24.03 -19.46
C LYS A 317 -18.10 -24.29 -19.41
N GLN A 318 -18.57 -25.12 -18.47
CA GLN A 318 -20.01 -25.33 -18.25
C GLN A 318 -20.67 -24.16 -17.49
N LEU A 319 -19.89 -23.38 -16.74
CA LEU A 319 -20.39 -22.22 -15.99
C LEU A 319 -20.79 -21.04 -16.88
N LEU A 320 -20.13 -20.92 -18.04
CA LEU A 320 -20.47 -19.92 -19.06
C LEU A 320 -19.99 -20.39 -20.43
N LYS A 321 -20.92 -20.46 -21.39
CA LYS A 321 -20.57 -20.69 -22.81
C LYS A 321 -20.14 -19.38 -23.45
N GLY A 322 -18.82 -19.19 -23.62
CA GLY A 322 -18.22 -18.03 -24.26
C GLY A 322 -17.16 -17.32 -23.40
N PRO A 323 -16.51 -16.25 -23.90
CA PRO A 323 -15.55 -15.47 -23.13
C PRO A 323 -16.26 -14.59 -22.08
N PHE A 324 -15.77 -14.60 -20.85
CA PHE A 324 -16.32 -13.76 -19.76
C PHE A 324 -16.19 -12.26 -20.05
N PHE A 325 -15.01 -11.79 -20.47
CA PHE A 325 -14.75 -10.37 -20.70
C PHE A 325 -15.40 -9.80 -21.97
N GLY A 326 -15.68 -10.63 -22.97
CA GLY A 326 -16.24 -10.17 -24.25
C GLY A 326 -17.66 -9.60 -24.14
N GLU A 327 -18.42 -10.01 -23.12
CA GLU A 327 -19.81 -9.61 -22.93
C GLU A 327 -20.02 -8.68 -21.72
N VAL A 328 -19.16 -8.76 -20.69
CA VAL A 328 -19.22 -7.89 -19.49
C VAL A 328 -18.69 -6.47 -19.78
N GLY A 329 -17.85 -6.31 -20.81
CA GLY A 329 -17.25 -5.01 -21.18
C GLY A 329 -18.08 -4.13 -22.11
N GLY A 330 -19.24 -4.57 -22.60
CA GLY A 330 -20.04 -3.81 -23.57
C GLY A 330 -19.35 -3.54 -24.92
N TYR A 331 -18.25 -4.23 -25.23
CA TYR A 331 -17.62 -4.16 -26.55
C TYR A 331 -18.34 -5.11 -27.52
N ASN A 332 -19.48 -4.64 -28.03
CA ASN A 332 -19.96 -5.11 -29.33
C ASN A 332 -19.12 -4.42 -30.42
N LYS A 333 -18.00 -5.04 -30.78
CA LYS A 333 -17.61 -5.33 -32.17
C LYS A 333 -16.29 -6.08 -32.23
#